data_AF-A0A165ZUM0-F1
#
_entry.id   AF-A0A165ZUM0-F1
#
_cell.length_a   1.000
_cell.length_b   1.000
_cell.length_c   1.000
_cell.angle_alpha   90.00
_cell.angle_beta   90.00
_cell.angle_gamma   90.00
#
_symmetry.space_group_name_H-M   'P 1'
#
loop_
_entity.id
_entity.type
_entity.pdbx_description
1 polymer ?
#
loop_
_entity_poly.entity_id
_entity_poly.type
_entity_poly.pdbx_seq_one_letter_code
_entity_poly.pdbx_strand_id
1 'polypeptide(L)'
;MSLKNKNTGRKFQRGHEIIINWPNDKDVYADNGEIADIKRPCVRCGEMPSPEGYDNCIGYVECAQYVCCGHGKEAGVIMLKNGRNLILIDDEKDKRVKKIHVEYDE
;
A
#
# COMPACT_ATOMS: atom_id res chain seq x y z
N MET A 1 24.45 -17.94 -21.64
CA MET A 1 23.59 -16.74 -21.61
C MET A 1 23.53 -16.23 -20.18
N SER A 2 24.23 -15.12 -19.89
CA SER A 2 24.27 -14.52 -18.56
C SER A 2 23.01 -13.64 -18.38
N LEU A 3 22.05 -14.11 -17.58
CA LEU A 3 20.85 -13.35 -17.22
C LEU A 3 21.26 -12.23 -16.25
N LYS A 4 21.62 -11.08 -16.82
CA LYS A 4 21.99 -9.87 -16.09
C LYS A 4 20.77 -9.34 -15.32
N ASN A 5 20.94 -9.24 -14.00
CA ASN A 5 20.19 -8.44 -13.03
C ASN A 5 18.69 -8.23 -13.29
N LYS A 6 17.86 -9.10 -12.70
CA LYS A 6 16.46 -8.77 -12.42
C LYS A 6 16.46 -7.52 -11.52
N ASN A 7 16.09 -6.36 -12.06
CA ASN A 7 15.77 -5.18 -11.23
C ASN A 7 14.52 -5.53 -10.42
N THR A 8 14.74 -6.09 -9.24
CA THR A 8 13.69 -6.45 -8.29
C THR A 8 13.43 -5.22 -7.43
N GLY A 9 12.48 -4.39 -7.88
CA GLY A 9 11.95 -3.33 -7.04
C GLY A 9 11.27 -3.92 -5.80
N ARG A 10 11.18 -3.14 -4.74
CA ARG A 10 10.44 -3.50 -3.53
C ARG A 10 9.40 -2.45 -3.25
N LYS A 11 8.22 -2.89 -2.84
CA LYS A 11 7.16 -2.03 -2.30
C LYS A 11 6.56 -2.72 -1.10
N PHE A 12 5.80 -1.97 -0.30
CA PHE A 12 5.01 -2.57 0.76
C PHE A 12 3.52 -2.33 0.50
N GLN A 13 2.71 -3.26 1.00
CA GLN A 13 1.27 -3.17 0.94
C GLN A 13 0.73 -3.65 2.29
N ARG A 14 0.12 -2.73 3.04
CA ARG A 14 -0.42 -3.00 4.39
C ARG A 14 0.65 -3.60 5.34
N GLY A 15 1.91 -3.23 5.14
CA GLY A 15 3.06 -3.73 5.90
C GLY A 15 3.70 -5.02 5.38
N HIS A 16 3.14 -5.65 4.34
CA HIS A 16 3.74 -6.82 3.69
C HIS A 16 4.70 -6.37 2.58
N GLU A 17 5.94 -6.88 2.60
CA GLU A 17 6.92 -6.60 1.54
C GLU A 17 6.54 -7.38 0.27
N ILE A 18 6.55 -6.69 -0.86
CA ILE A 18 6.26 -7.23 -2.18
C ILE A 18 7.50 -7.06 -3.06
N ILE A 19 7.90 -8.16 -3.67
CA ILE A 19 8.96 -8.20 -4.68
C ILE A 19 8.31 -7.90 -6.03
N ILE A 20 8.76 -6.82 -6.66
CA ILE A 20 8.31 -6.40 -7.99
C ILE A 20 9.08 -7.21 -9.02
N ASN A 21 8.37 -8.03 -9.79
CA ASN A 21 8.98 -8.88 -10.80
C ASN A 21 8.75 -8.29 -12.20
N TRP A 22 9.52 -7.25 -12.52
CA TRP A 22 9.48 -6.62 -13.85
C TRP A 22 10.33 -7.40 -14.87
N PRO A 23 9.95 -7.47 -16.18
CA PRO A 23 8.79 -6.85 -16.82
C PRO A 23 7.51 -7.69 -16.92
N ASN A 24 7.60 -9.02 -16.79
CA ASN A 24 6.52 -9.93 -17.22
C ASN A 24 6.07 -10.92 -16.15
N ASP A 25 6.59 -10.81 -14.95
CA ASP A 25 6.26 -11.72 -13.86
C ASP A 25 5.29 -11.03 -12.89
N LYS A 26 4.50 -11.84 -12.18
CA LYS A 26 3.59 -11.31 -11.16
C LYS A 26 4.39 -10.87 -9.94
N ASP A 27 4.00 -9.76 -9.35
CA ASP A 27 4.51 -9.35 -8.04
C ASP A 27 4.15 -10.40 -6.99
N VAL A 28 5.08 -10.69 -6.08
CA VAL A 28 4.90 -11.72 -5.03
C VAL A 28 5.20 -11.18 -3.64
N TYR A 29 4.54 -11.70 -2.62
CA TYR A 29 4.91 -11.41 -1.24
C TYR A 29 6.27 -12.03 -0.91
N ALA A 30 7.14 -11.25 -0.26
CA ALA A 30 8.49 -11.67 0.04
C ALA A 30 8.58 -12.81 1.08
N ASP A 31 7.56 -12.95 1.93
CA ASP A 31 7.55 -13.92 3.02
C ASP A 31 7.15 -15.34 2.59
N ASN A 32 6.23 -15.47 1.62
CA ASN A 32 5.70 -16.76 1.20
C ASN A 32 5.75 -17.03 -0.32
N GLY A 33 6.11 -16.04 -1.14
CA GLY A 33 6.18 -16.16 -2.60
C GLY A 33 4.83 -16.22 -3.32
N GLU A 34 3.71 -16.03 -2.62
CA GLU A 34 2.38 -15.98 -3.22
C GLU A 34 2.19 -14.69 -4.02
N ILE A 35 1.32 -14.75 -5.05
CA ILE A 35 0.98 -13.59 -5.88
C ILE A 35 0.34 -12.49 -5.03
N ALA A 36 0.83 -11.26 -5.14
CA ALA A 36 0.29 -10.11 -4.43
C ALA A 36 -1.02 -9.61 -5.07
N ASP A 37 -2.17 -9.86 -4.43
CA ASP A 37 -3.51 -9.57 -4.98
C ASP A 37 -4.47 -8.84 -4.01
N ILE A 38 -3.94 -8.16 -2.98
CA ILE A 38 -4.65 -7.23 -2.05
C ILE A 38 -5.33 -7.89 -0.83
N LYS A 39 -5.24 -9.21 -0.63
CA LYS A 39 -6.03 -9.90 0.42
C LYS A 39 -5.25 -10.34 1.66
N ARG A 40 -4.48 -9.44 2.29
CA ARG A 40 -3.85 -9.76 3.58
C ARG A 40 -4.20 -8.74 4.66
N PRO A 41 -4.32 -9.15 5.93
CA PRO A 41 -4.55 -8.23 7.04
C PRO A 41 -3.33 -7.31 7.20
N CYS A 42 -3.53 -6.13 7.78
CA CYS A 42 -2.43 -5.22 8.06
C CYS A 42 -1.49 -5.89 9.06
N VAL A 43 -0.18 -5.94 8.78
CA VAL A 43 0.79 -6.58 9.68
C VAL A 43 0.72 -6.00 11.10
N ARG A 44 0.43 -4.70 11.22
CA ARG A 44 0.34 -4.02 12.50
C ARG A 44 -1.03 -4.12 13.17
N CYS A 45 -2.10 -3.82 12.42
CA CYS A 45 -3.44 -3.72 12.97
C CYS A 45 -4.18 -5.07 13.05
N GLY A 46 -3.76 -6.07 12.28
CA GLY A 46 -4.46 -7.36 12.18
C GLY A 46 -5.75 -7.33 11.35
N GLU A 47 -6.22 -6.14 10.96
CA GLU A 47 -7.49 -5.96 10.26
C GLU A 47 -7.38 -6.22 8.76
N MET A 48 -8.35 -6.96 8.21
CA MET A 48 -8.58 -7.06 6.75
C MET A 48 -9.07 -5.74 6.17
N PRO A 49 -8.92 -5.50 4.85
CA PRO A 49 -9.67 -4.43 4.19
C PRO A 49 -11.17 -4.56 4.46
N SER A 50 -11.90 -3.45 4.39
CA SER A 50 -13.37 -3.48 4.50
C SER A 50 -13.98 -4.37 3.41
N PRO A 51 -15.26 -4.79 3.53
CA PRO A 51 -15.94 -5.55 2.47
C PRO A 51 -15.89 -4.87 1.09
N GLU A 52 -15.86 -3.54 1.07
CA GLU A 52 -15.73 -2.70 -0.13
C GLU A 52 -14.28 -2.57 -0.63
N GLY A 53 -13.29 -3.08 0.12
CA GLY A 53 -11.87 -3.06 -0.23
C GLY A 53 -11.08 -1.88 0.35
N TYR A 54 -11.65 -1.08 1.24
CA TYR A 54 -10.96 0.08 1.83
C TYR A 54 -9.96 -0.33 2.91
N ASP A 55 -8.89 0.45 3.09
CA ASP A 55 -7.95 0.21 4.20
C ASP A 55 -8.64 0.49 5.53
N ASN A 56 -8.76 -0.52 6.38
CA ASN A 56 -9.53 -0.42 7.63
C ASN A 56 -8.91 0.53 8.67
N CYS A 57 -7.66 0.98 8.47
CA CYS A 57 -7.02 1.91 9.39
C CYS A 57 -7.43 3.37 9.11
N ILE A 58 -7.64 3.71 7.83
CA ILE A 58 -8.03 5.07 7.38
C ILE A 58 -9.50 5.13 6.96
N GLY A 59 -10.00 4.08 6.32
CA GLY A 59 -11.32 3.98 5.73
C GLY A 59 -11.35 4.44 4.28
N TYR A 60 -12.56 4.78 3.81
CA TYR A 60 -12.78 5.35 2.48
C TYR A 60 -12.18 6.76 2.40
N VAL A 61 -11.42 7.01 1.34
CA VAL A 61 -10.94 8.35 0.98
C VAL A 61 -11.47 8.67 -0.40
N GLU A 62 -12.22 9.78 -0.49
CA GLU A 62 -12.76 10.24 -1.76
C GLU A 62 -11.63 10.53 -2.76
N CYS A 63 -11.88 10.23 -4.03
CA CYS A 63 -10.91 10.35 -5.13
C CYS A 63 -9.63 9.49 -5.01
N ALA A 64 -9.50 8.66 -3.98
CA ALA A 64 -8.42 7.68 -3.89
C ALA A 64 -8.69 6.46 -4.78
N GLN A 65 -7.63 5.97 -5.42
CA GLN A 65 -7.57 4.66 -6.06
C GLN A 65 -7.03 3.60 -5.08
N TYR A 66 -6.11 3.99 -4.20
CA TYR A 66 -5.52 3.11 -3.20
C TYR A 66 -5.12 3.91 -1.96
N VAL A 67 -5.29 3.31 -0.79
CA VAL A 67 -4.94 3.89 0.50
C VAL A 67 -4.19 2.85 1.32
N CYS A 68 -3.09 3.26 1.94
CA CYS A 68 -2.40 2.49 2.97
C CYS A 68 -1.96 3.44 4.08
N CYS A 69 -2.24 3.11 5.33
CA CYS A 69 -1.79 3.88 6.48
C CYS A 69 -0.27 3.84 6.71
N GLY A 70 0.45 2.91 6.07
CA GLY A 70 1.92 2.73 6.23
C GLY A 70 2.34 2.18 7.59
N HIS A 71 1.40 1.99 8.51
CA HIS A 71 1.65 1.58 9.89
C HIS A 71 2.64 0.41 10.01
N GLY A 72 3.78 0.69 10.65
CA GLY A 72 4.77 -0.30 11.07
C GLY A 72 5.92 -0.58 10.09
N LYS A 73 5.86 -0.14 8.83
CA LYS A 73 6.90 -0.45 7.83
C LYS A 73 7.29 0.71 6.90
N GLU A 74 6.38 1.64 6.62
CA GLU A 74 6.59 2.70 5.62
C GLU A 74 5.79 3.97 5.97
N ALA A 75 5.95 5.03 5.18
CA ALA A 75 5.05 6.18 5.26
C ALA A 75 3.69 5.80 4.68
N GLY A 76 2.61 6.36 5.22
CA GLY A 76 1.29 6.14 4.63
C GLY A 76 1.22 6.77 3.23
N VAL A 77 0.39 6.22 2.36
CA VAL A 77 0.21 6.70 1.00
C VAL A 77 -1.25 6.68 0.59
N ILE A 78 -1.67 7.73 -0.11
CA ILE A 78 -2.93 7.80 -0.84
C ILE A 78 -2.58 8.00 -2.30
N MET A 79 -2.91 7.02 -3.14
CA MET A 79 -2.82 7.17 -4.59
C MET A 79 -4.15 7.71 -5.08
N LEU A 80 -4.15 8.88 -5.69
CA LEU A 80 -5.35 9.52 -6.23
C LEU A 80 -5.62 9.03 -7.65
N LYS A 81 -6.90 9.03 -8.05
CA LYS A 81 -7.33 8.63 -9.40
C LYS A 81 -6.70 9.47 -10.53
N ASN A 82 -6.25 10.69 -10.22
CA ASN A 82 -5.56 11.58 -11.16
C ASN A 82 -4.05 11.30 -11.31
N GLY A 83 -3.54 10.23 -10.69
CA GLY A 83 -2.14 9.82 -10.77
C GLY A 83 -1.18 10.54 -9.80
N ARG A 84 -1.67 11.46 -8.96
CA ARG A 84 -0.87 12.07 -7.88
C ARG A 84 -0.91 11.19 -6.63
N ASN A 85 0.18 11.21 -5.87
CA ASN A 85 0.27 10.51 -4.58
C ASN A 85 0.40 11.52 -3.43
N LEU A 86 -0.35 11.32 -2.36
CA LEU A 86 -0.15 12.01 -1.08
C LEU A 86 0.60 11.07 -0.15
N ILE A 87 1.71 11.56 0.42
CA ILE A 87 2.47 10.83 1.44
C ILE A 87 2.03 11.33 2.81
N LEU A 88 1.54 10.40 3.64
CA LEU A 88 1.19 10.67 5.01
C LEU A 88 2.47 10.65 5.84
N ILE A 89 2.91 11.84 6.20
CA ILE A 89 4.01 12.03 7.15
C ILE A 89 3.37 12.03 8.53
N ASP A 90 3.57 10.95 9.27
CA ASP A 90 3.13 10.82 10.65
C ASP A 90 4.34 10.92 11.57
N ASP A 91 4.43 12.02 12.34
CA ASP A 91 5.46 12.21 13.37
C ASP A 91 5.24 11.27 14.57
N GLU A 92 4.06 10.66 14.70
CA GLU A 92 3.69 9.74 15.78
C GLU A 92 3.13 8.43 15.22
N LYS A 93 4.04 7.53 14.82
CA LYS A 93 3.85 6.22 14.13
C LYS A 93 2.72 5.29 14.63
N ASP A 94 2.08 5.61 15.73
CA ASP A 94 1.10 4.79 16.45
C ASP A 94 -0.32 5.39 16.44
N LYS A 95 -0.49 6.63 15.96
CA LYS A 95 -1.82 7.24 15.86
C LYS A 95 -2.51 6.80 14.58
N ARG A 96 -3.77 6.38 14.69
CA ARG A 96 -4.63 6.11 13.53
C ARG A 96 -5.16 7.42 12.98
N VAL A 97 -4.90 7.69 11.70
CA VAL A 97 -5.58 8.76 10.98
C VAL A 97 -7.02 8.33 10.76
N LYS A 98 -7.97 8.96 11.47
CA LYS A 98 -9.38 8.53 11.47
C LYS A 98 -10.21 9.11 10.31
N LYS A 99 -9.73 10.19 9.69
CA LYS A 99 -10.42 10.85 8.57
C LYS A 99 -9.42 11.69 7.78
N ILE A 100 -9.52 11.61 6.47
CA ILE A 100 -8.75 12.44 5.53
C ILE A 100 -9.78 13.04 4.58
N HIS A 101 -9.74 14.36 4.43
CA HIS A 101 -10.54 15.09 3.45
C HIS A 101 -9.57 15.66 2.42
N VAL A 102 -9.82 15.39 1.14
CA VAL A 102 -8.97 15.85 0.04
C VAL A 102 -9.85 16.71 -0.86
N GLU A 103 -9.53 18.00 -0.94
CA GLU A 103 -10.12 18.92 -1.90
C GLU A 103 -9.07 19.24 -2.95
N TYR A 104 -9.47 19.20 -4.22
CA TYR A 104 -8.67 19.69 -5.32
C TYR A 104 -9.57 20.49 -6.24
N ASP A 105 -9.12 21.67 -6.62
CA ASP A 105 -9.71 22.41 -7.73
C ASP A 105 -9.11 21.86 -9.04
N GLU A 106 -9.95 21.71 -10.06
CA GLU A 106 -9.54 21.25 -11.41
C GLU A 106 -8.60 22.24 -12.11
#